data_AF-A0A952RFN6-F1
#
_entry.id   AF-A0A952RFN6-F1
#
_cell.length_a   1.000
_cell.length_b   1.000
_cell.length_c   1.000
_cell.angle_alpha   90.00
_cell.angle_beta   90.00
_cell.angle_gamma   90.00
#
_symmetry.space_group_name_H-M   'P 1'
#
loop_
_entity.id
_entity.type
_entity.pdbx_description
1 polymer ?
#
loop_
_entity_poly.entity_id
_entity_poly.type
_entity_poly.pdbx_seq_one_letter_code
_entity_poly.pdbx_strand_id
1 'polypeptide(L)'
;MRRVFPWRLLLLGATFASGWMVAVLVHPPPPARAAETTSAPEGASSCTDRAAMEANANLVAQLHDVQGRLALAEHRRDEAESKSAKMVSADRARVLPSVDEWGRMAREGKLRTRMPCSAWDEHGSFSTRRAEGGRSFQTHGSQRTERLHRAETAGFTAEEVETFTDVYRRTHERTWASIRRTCEANEAYRGVAAEGEEWSTESKISICRAAFFDLSEGATRAALARVTSLRAAHATADRATNDIERIAFAVTEVPQTLDDELVRAFGREKATRAIDHGLLCFDEAVFDLGTTDG
;
A
#
# COMPACT_ATOMS: atom_id res chain seq x y z
N MET A 1 30.33 -25.67 33.14
CA MET A 1 31.03 -24.49 32.57
C MET A 1 30.11 -23.29 32.68
N ARG A 2 30.45 -22.32 33.53
CA ARG A 2 29.66 -21.10 33.76
C ARG A 2 30.07 -20.04 32.74
N ARG A 3 29.14 -19.43 32.02
CA ARG A 3 29.36 -18.15 31.34
C ARG A 3 28.40 -17.11 31.91
N VAL A 4 29.03 -16.11 32.50
CA VAL A 4 28.49 -14.96 33.19
C VAL A 4 28.38 -13.84 32.16
N PHE A 5 27.19 -13.25 32.03
CA PHE A 5 27.03 -11.91 31.45
C PHE A 5 27.58 -10.87 32.43
N PRO A 6 28.20 -9.80 31.93
CA PRO A 6 27.78 -8.50 32.45
C PRO A 6 27.59 -7.45 31.36
N TRP A 7 26.47 -6.74 31.55
CA TRP A 7 26.15 -5.43 31.03
C TRP A 7 27.07 -4.33 31.59
N ARG A 8 26.95 -3.12 30.98
CA ARG A 8 27.31 -1.75 31.43
C ARG A 8 28.66 -1.25 30.88
N LEU A 9 28.85 0.00 30.46
CA LEU A 9 28.29 1.30 30.86
C LEU A 9 28.74 2.36 29.79
N LEU A 10 27.86 3.29 29.34
CA LEU A 10 27.90 4.76 29.56
C LEU A 10 28.78 5.65 28.61
N LEU A 11 28.15 6.61 27.90
CA LEU A 11 28.27 8.09 28.08
C LEU A 11 27.93 8.94 26.83
N LEU A 12 26.98 9.87 27.04
CA LEU A 12 26.93 11.30 26.66
C LEU A 12 27.37 11.77 25.26
N GLY A 13 26.51 12.60 24.65
CA GLY A 13 27.00 13.80 23.97
C GLY A 13 26.09 14.45 22.94
N ALA A 14 25.75 15.71 23.20
CA ALA A 14 25.46 16.78 22.24
C ALA A 14 24.04 16.89 21.63
N THR A 15 23.28 17.77 22.27
CA THR A 15 22.25 18.66 21.74
C THR A 15 22.70 19.43 20.48
N PHE A 16 21.89 19.42 19.42
CA PHE A 16 21.87 20.50 18.45
C PHE A 16 20.42 20.95 18.18
N ALA A 17 20.13 22.16 18.66
CA ALA A 17 18.98 22.95 18.28
C ALA A 17 19.34 23.75 17.02
N SER A 18 18.54 23.63 15.96
CA SER A 18 18.40 24.60 14.86
C SER A 18 17.15 24.15 14.09
N GLY A 19 15.99 24.79 14.17
CA GLY A 19 15.78 26.23 14.07
C GLY A 19 15.54 26.61 12.60
N TRP A 20 14.45 26.11 12.00
CA TRP A 20 13.94 26.61 10.72
C TRP A 20 12.45 26.92 10.88
N MET A 21 12.18 28.16 11.33
CA MET A 21 10.89 28.81 11.10
C MET A 21 10.75 29.05 9.60
N VAL A 22 9.83 28.37 8.95
CA VAL A 22 9.33 28.81 7.63
C VAL A 22 8.22 29.81 7.91
N ALA A 23 8.58 31.09 7.88
CA ALA A 23 7.63 32.19 7.85
C ALA A 23 6.86 32.14 6.51
N VAL A 24 5.62 31.67 6.55
CA VAL A 24 4.68 31.85 5.44
C VAL A 24 4.27 33.31 5.44
N LEU A 25 4.90 34.11 4.56
CA LEU A 25 4.47 35.46 4.22
C LEU A 25 3.10 35.40 3.53
N VAL A 26 2.04 35.37 4.32
CA VAL A 26 0.68 35.66 3.86
C VAL A 26 0.68 37.12 3.42
N HIS A 27 0.69 37.35 2.10
CA HIS A 27 0.43 38.67 1.55
C HIS A 27 -0.99 39.10 1.93
N PRO A 28 -1.18 40.25 2.60
CA PRO A 28 -2.51 40.80 2.77
C PRO A 28 -3.06 41.22 1.40
N PRO A 29 -4.35 40.96 1.10
CA PRO A 29 -4.99 41.50 -0.08
C PRO A 29 -4.97 43.03 -0.04
N PRO A 30 -4.84 43.73 -1.18
CA PRO A 30 -4.85 45.19 -1.21
C PRO A 30 -6.18 45.74 -0.67
N PRO A 31 -6.16 46.86 0.07
CA PRO A 31 -7.38 47.43 0.61
C PRO A 31 -8.31 47.90 -0.49
N ALA A 32 -9.59 47.54 -0.35
CA ALA A 32 -10.67 48.04 -1.17
C ALA A 32 -10.97 49.51 -0.84
N ARG A 33 -10.86 50.35 -1.87
CA ARG A 33 -11.55 51.64 -2.12
C ARG A 33 -11.38 52.78 -1.13
N ALA A 34 -10.84 53.89 -1.64
CA ALA A 34 -11.51 55.18 -1.53
C ALA A 34 -12.10 55.52 -2.91
N ALA A 35 -13.43 55.57 -2.98
CA ALA A 35 -14.12 56.12 -4.14
C ALA A 35 -13.99 57.65 -4.07
N GLU A 36 -13.11 58.21 -4.89
CA GLU A 36 -13.18 59.63 -5.22
C GLU A 36 -14.51 59.90 -5.93
N THR A 37 -15.29 60.77 -5.30
CA THR A 37 -16.52 61.35 -5.82
C THR A 37 -16.14 62.42 -6.83
N THR A 38 -15.84 61.99 -8.06
CA THR A 38 -15.70 62.92 -9.19
C THR A 38 -17.07 63.06 -9.85
N SER A 39 -17.66 64.24 -9.64
CA SER A 39 -18.68 64.92 -10.45
C SER A 39 -19.39 64.10 -11.53
N ALA A 40 -20.70 63.93 -11.37
CA ALA A 40 -21.60 63.53 -12.44
C ALA A 40 -21.44 64.48 -13.64
N PRO A 41 -21.18 63.97 -14.86
CA PRO A 41 -21.56 64.71 -16.04
C PRO A 41 -23.07 64.56 -16.20
N GLU A 42 -23.80 65.65 -15.98
CA GLU A 42 -25.09 65.85 -16.61
C GLU A 42 -24.89 65.71 -18.13
N GLY A 43 -25.37 64.59 -18.64
CA GLY A 43 -25.31 64.26 -20.05
C GLY A 43 -25.83 62.85 -20.15
N ALA A 44 -27.11 62.72 -20.50
CA ALA A 44 -27.69 61.44 -20.88
C ALA A 44 -26.82 60.86 -22.01
N SER A 45 -25.88 59.97 -21.65
CA SER A 45 -25.20 59.14 -22.64
C SER A 45 -26.26 58.17 -23.12
N SER A 46 -26.84 58.54 -24.24
CA SER A 46 -27.55 57.63 -25.12
C SER A 46 -26.83 56.28 -25.13
N CYS A 47 -27.57 55.18 -25.09
CA CYS A 47 -27.07 53.80 -25.24
C CYS A 47 -26.34 53.53 -26.59
N THR A 48 -25.93 54.59 -27.28
CA THR A 48 -25.21 54.65 -28.55
C THR A 48 -23.81 55.25 -28.41
N ASP A 49 -23.30 55.50 -27.18
CA ASP A 49 -21.89 55.88 -27.00
C ASP A 49 -20.99 54.72 -27.43
N ARG A 50 -20.38 54.91 -28.61
CA ARG A 50 -19.58 53.91 -29.28
C ARG A 50 -18.40 53.44 -28.43
N ALA A 51 -17.77 54.36 -27.70
CA ALA A 51 -16.64 54.02 -26.85
C ALA A 51 -17.05 53.10 -25.69
N ALA A 52 -18.24 53.32 -25.11
CA ALA A 52 -18.79 52.47 -24.05
C ALA A 52 -19.18 51.07 -24.56
N MET A 53 -19.74 50.98 -25.78
CA MET A 53 -20.05 49.68 -26.40
C MET A 53 -18.79 48.88 -26.75
N GLU A 54 -17.74 49.54 -27.27
CA GLU A 54 -16.45 48.91 -27.57
C GLU A 54 -15.74 48.41 -26.29
N ALA A 55 -15.79 49.19 -25.20
CA ALA A 55 -15.25 48.78 -23.91
C ALA A 55 -16.00 47.56 -23.33
N ASN A 56 -17.32 47.54 -23.41
CA ASN A 56 -18.13 46.38 -22.98
C ASN A 56 -17.86 45.14 -23.83
N ALA A 57 -17.74 45.29 -25.16
CA ALA A 57 -17.38 44.18 -26.05
C ALA A 57 -16.01 43.60 -25.70
N ASN A 58 -15.03 44.45 -25.39
CA ASN A 58 -13.71 44.01 -24.95
C ASN A 58 -13.76 43.28 -23.58
N LEU A 59 -14.55 43.76 -22.63
CA LEU A 59 -14.74 43.10 -21.33
C LEU A 59 -15.39 41.71 -21.50
N VAL A 60 -16.40 41.59 -22.35
CA VAL A 60 -17.06 40.31 -22.67
C VAL A 60 -16.08 39.36 -23.35
N ALA A 61 -15.26 39.85 -24.28
CA ALA A 61 -14.20 39.06 -24.90
C ALA A 61 -13.17 38.56 -23.87
N GLN A 62 -12.75 39.41 -22.94
CA GLN A 62 -11.83 39.03 -21.84
C GLN A 62 -12.47 38.02 -20.88
N LEU A 63 -13.76 38.16 -20.56
CA LEU A 63 -14.47 37.19 -19.72
C LEU A 63 -14.56 35.83 -20.41
N HIS A 64 -14.86 35.79 -21.71
CA HIS A 64 -14.85 34.54 -22.48
C HIS A 64 -13.46 33.92 -22.57
N ASP A 65 -12.40 34.72 -22.74
CA ASP A 65 -11.02 34.22 -22.72
C ASP A 65 -10.66 33.61 -21.36
N VAL A 66 -10.98 34.30 -20.25
CA VAL A 66 -10.74 33.79 -18.90
C VAL A 66 -11.53 32.51 -18.63
N GLN A 67 -12.81 32.44 -19.04
CA GLN A 67 -13.62 31.23 -18.93
C GLN A 67 -13.04 30.07 -19.74
N GLY A 68 -12.58 30.33 -20.97
CA GLY A 68 -11.93 29.32 -21.81
C GLY A 68 -10.64 28.80 -21.19
N ARG A 69 -9.82 29.70 -20.63
CA ARG A 69 -8.58 29.33 -19.92
C ARG A 69 -8.86 28.54 -18.65
N LEU A 70 -9.91 28.86 -17.91
CA LEU A 70 -10.31 28.14 -16.71
C LEU A 70 -10.77 26.71 -17.06
N ALA A 71 -11.66 26.56 -18.04
CA ALA A 71 -12.14 25.24 -18.48
C ALA A 71 -11.00 24.34 -18.95
N LEU A 72 -10.02 24.92 -19.66
CA LEU A 72 -8.82 24.18 -20.10
C LEU A 72 -7.90 23.80 -18.93
N ALA A 73 -7.79 24.64 -17.90
CA ALA A 73 -7.04 24.31 -16.69
C ALA A 73 -7.71 23.20 -15.87
N GLU A 74 -9.04 23.23 -15.74
CA GLU A 74 -9.82 22.18 -15.07
C GLU A 74 -9.69 20.84 -15.81
N HIS A 75 -9.83 20.82 -17.14
CA HIS A 75 -9.62 19.61 -17.92
C HIS A 75 -8.21 19.03 -17.73
N ARG A 76 -7.18 19.88 -17.70
CA ARG A 76 -5.79 19.42 -17.45
C ARG A 76 -5.60 18.86 -16.05
N ARG A 77 -6.25 19.45 -15.04
CA ARG A 77 -6.25 18.92 -13.67
C ARG A 77 -6.88 17.54 -13.64
N ASP A 78 -8.08 17.39 -14.21
CA ASP A 78 -8.81 16.13 -14.20
C ASP A 78 -8.06 15.02 -14.98
N GLU A 79 -7.41 15.38 -16.09
CA GLU A 79 -6.54 14.46 -16.84
C GLU A 79 -5.31 14.05 -16.02
N ALA A 80 -4.69 15.00 -15.30
CA ALA A 80 -3.56 14.72 -14.42
C ALA A 80 -3.96 13.84 -13.22
N GLU A 81 -5.13 14.07 -12.62
CA GLU A 81 -5.70 13.23 -11.56
C GLU A 81 -6.03 11.82 -12.06
N SER A 82 -6.60 11.69 -13.26
CA SER A 82 -6.85 10.39 -13.87
C SER A 82 -5.54 9.63 -14.15
N LYS A 83 -4.51 10.32 -14.65
CA LYS A 83 -3.19 9.74 -14.90
C LYS A 83 -2.49 9.33 -13.60
N SER A 84 -2.53 10.16 -12.57
CA SER A 84 -1.93 9.84 -11.27
C SER A 84 -2.66 8.68 -10.59
N ALA A 85 -4.00 8.63 -10.64
CA ALA A 85 -4.78 7.50 -10.13
C ALA A 85 -4.43 6.19 -10.84
N LYS A 86 -4.25 6.22 -12.18
CA LYS A 86 -3.81 5.06 -12.96
C LYS A 86 -2.40 4.59 -12.58
N MET A 87 -1.45 5.50 -12.40
CA MET A 87 -0.09 5.15 -11.98
C MET A 87 -0.10 4.52 -10.58
N VAL A 88 -0.81 5.12 -9.62
CA VAL A 88 -0.96 4.57 -8.26
C VAL A 88 -1.61 3.17 -8.26
N SER A 89 -2.57 2.93 -9.15
CA SER A 89 -3.19 1.60 -9.29
C SER A 89 -2.24 0.56 -9.91
N ALA A 90 -1.37 0.97 -10.84
CA ALA A 90 -0.41 0.10 -11.49
C ALA A 90 0.73 -0.32 -10.53
N ASP A 91 1.14 0.56 -9.63
CA ASP A 91 2.21 0.27 -8.67
C ASP A 91 1.73 -0.69 -7.56
N ARG A 92 0.48 -0.55 -7.10
CA ARG A 92 -0.16 -1.49 -6.15
C ARG A 92 -0.35 -2.90 -6.70
N ALA A 93 -0.51 -3.04 -8.02
CA ALA A 93 -0.67 -4.34 -8.68
C ALA A 93 0.59 -5.24 -8.60
N ARG A 94 1.74 -4.71 -8.15
CA ARG A 94 2.99 -5.48 -8.04
C ARG A 94 2.98 -6.45 -6.85
N VAL A 95 2.31 -6.08 -5.76
CA VAL A 95 2.25 -6.88 -4.53
C VAL A 95 0.90 -7.59 -4.39
N LEU A 96 -0.17 -6.91 -4.79
CA LEU A 96 -1.53 -7.42 -4.74
C LEU A 96 -1.87 -8.14 -6.04
N PRO A 97 -2.38 -9.38 -6.00
CA PRO A 97 -2.87 -10.02 -7.20
C PRO A 97 -4.02 -9.21 -7.79
N SER A 98 -3.90 -8.84 -9.07
CA SER A 98 -4.96 -8.14 -9.79
C SER A 98 -6.18 -9.05 -9.98
N VAL A 99 -7.32 -8.46 -10.35
CA VAL A 99 -8.54 -9.22 -10.71
C VAL A 99 -8.25 -10.23 -11.83
N ASP A 100 -7.48 -9.80 -12.83
CA ASP A 100 -7.08 -10.65 -13.94
C ASP A 100 -6.16 -11.80 -13.47
N GLU A 101 -5.29 -11.54 -12.48
CA GLU A 101 -4.46 -12.59 -11.87
C GLU A 101 -5.31 -13.57 -11.07
N TRP A 102 -6.28 -13.11 -10.27
CA TRP A 102 -7.24 -14.00 -9.60
C TRP A 102 -8.05 -14.82 -10.59
N GLY A 103 -8.55 -14.19 -11.67
CA GLY A 103 -9.26 -14.89 -12.74
C GLY A 103 -8.40 -15.91 -13.46
N ARG A 104 -7.11 -15.61 -13.69
CA ARG A 104 -6.15 -16.57 -14.24
C ARG A 104 -5.92 -17.74 -13.29
N MET A 105 -5.66 -17.47 -12.01
CA MET A 105 -5.48 -18.53 -10.99
C MET A 105 -6.72 -19.42 -10.87
N ALA A 106 -7.92 -18.84 -10.92
CA ALA A 106 -9.17 -19.61 -10.89
C ALA A 106 -9.27 -20.58 -12.10
N ARG A 107 -8.96 -20.11 -13.31
CA ARG A 107 -8.97 -20.95 -14.52
C ARG A 107 -7.86 -22.00 -14.53
N GLU A 108 -6.70 -21.67 -14.00
CA GLU A 108 -5.57 -22.60 -13.89
C GLU A 108 -5.71 -23.60 -12.74
N GLY A 109 -6.74 -23.45 -11.88
CA GLY A 109 -6.88 -24.29 -10.69
C GLY A 109 -5.73 -24.08 -9.73
N LYS A 110 -5.31 -22.84 -9.48
CA LYS A 110 -4.21 -22.51 -8.56
C LYS A 110 -4.66 -21.54 -7.49
N LEU A 111 -3.96 -21.55 -6.36
CA LEU A 111 -4.04 -20.50 -5.35
C LEU A 111 -2.63 -20.07 -4.96
N ARG A 112 -2.34 -18.78 -5.10
CA ARG A 112 -1.11 -18.18 -4.57
C ARG A 112 -1.43 -17.41 -3.30
N THR A 113 -0.65 -17.66 -2.26
CA THR A 113 -0.68 -16.90 -1.01
C THR A 113 0.69 -16.28 -0.78
N ARG A 114 0.73 -15.04 -0.27
CA ARG A 114 1.95 -14.30 0.05
C ARG A 114 1.85 -13.83 1.49
N MET A 115 2.65 -14.41 2.37
CA MET A 115 2.77 -13.99 3.75
C MET A 115 4.00 -13.10 3.90
N PRO A 116 3.96 -11.97 4.62
CA PRO A 116 5.17 -11.27 5.01
C PRO A 116 6.05 -12.24 5.79
N CYS A 117 7.36 -12.26 5.51
CA CYS A 117 8.36 -13.01 6.28
C CYS A 117 8.25 -12.69 7.78
N SER A 118 8.82 -13.51 8.68
CA SER A 118 8.64 -13.26 10.12
C SER A 118 9.27 -11.93 10.59
N ALA A 119 10.36 -11.52 9.93
CA ALA A 119 10.91 -10.16 10.02
C ALA A 119 11.25 -9.56 8.65
N TRP A 120 11.37 -8.23 8.60
CA TRP A 120 11.72 -7.51 7.38
C TRP A 120 13.12 -7.83 6.86
N ASP A 121 14.07 -8.17 7.75
CA ASP A 121 15.48 -8.44 7.45
C ASP A 121 15.83 -9.94 7.36
N GLU A 122 14.84 -10.83 7.42
CA GLU A 122 15.00 -12.28 7.30
C GLU A 122 15.21 -12.81 5.88
N HIS A 123 15.59 -14.08 5.76
CA HIS A 123 15.73 -14.75 4.47
C HIS A 123 14.34 -15.12 3.91
N GLY A 124 13.96 -14.56 2.75
CA GLY A 124 12.71 -14.87 2.07
C GLY A 124 12.75 -14.56 0.58
N SER A 125 11.65 -14.81 -0.13
CA SER A 125 11.55 -14.48 -1.56
C SER A 125 11.17 -13.00 -1.73
N PHE A 126 12.06 -12.21 -2.34
CA PHE A 126 11.78 -10.80 -2.60
C PHE A 126 11.15 -10.65 -3.98
N SER A 127 9.98 -10.02 -4.05
CA SER A 127 9.37 -9.65 -5.31
C SER A 127 10.20 -8.55 -5.97
N THR A 128 11.21 -8.94 -6.74
CA THR A 128 11.88 -8.05 -7.68
C THR A 128 11.51 -8.49 -9.10
N ARG A 129 10.54 -7.80 -9.70
CA ARG A 129 10.49 -7.71 -11.16
C ARG A 129 10.93 -6.30 -11.53
N ARG A 130 12.22 -6.15 -11.86
CA ARG A 130 12.67 -4.98 -12.63
C ARG A 130 11.82 -4.91 -13.90
N ALA A 131 11.19 -3.77 -14.13
CA ALA A 131 10.50 -3.46 -15.37
C ALA A 131 11.46 -3.29 -16.57
N GLU A 132 12.75 -3.55 -16.42
CA GLU A 132 13.75 -3.41 -17.48
C GLU A 132 14.67 -4.64 -17.53
N GLY A 133 14.56 -5.40 -18.63
CA GLY A 133 15.66 -6.18 -19.20
C GLY A 133 16.29 -7.28 -18.34
N GLY A 134 15.65 -8.44 -18.27
CA GLY A 134 16.26 -9.76 -18.54
C GLY A 134 17.61 -10.17 -17.90
N ARG A 135 18.07 -9.59 -16.78
CA ARG A 135 19.27 -10.07 -16.07
C ARG A 135 19.03 -10.14 -14.56
N SER A 136 18.87 -11.36 -14.06
CA SER A 136 18.99 -11.67 -12.64
C SER A 136 20.46 -11.55 -12.25
N PHE A 137 20.83 -10.46 -11.57
CA PHE A 137 22.11 -10.37 -10.89
C PHE A 137 21.97 -11.07 -9.53
N GLN A 138 22.56 -12.25 -9.38
CA GLN A 138 22.81 -12.84 -8.07
C GLN A 138 24.04 -12.15 -7.48
N THR A 139 23.83 -11.09 -6.72
CA THR A 139 24.90 -10.42 -5.96
C THR A 139 25.11 -11.22 -4.67
N HIS A 140 26.30 -11.78 -4.45
CA HIS A 140 26.70 -12.46 -3.21
C HIS A 140 26.98 -11.47 -2.05
N GLY A 141 26.12 -10.47 -1.86
CA GLY A 141 26.11 -9.61 -0.68
C GLY A 141 25.26 -10.21 0.43
N SER A 142 25.45 -9.77 1.67
CA SER A 142 24.48 -10.08 2.72
C SER A 142 23.13 -9.47 2.30
N GLN A 143 22.05 -10.27 2.30
CA GLN A 143 20.71 -9.81 1.88
C GLN A 143 20.24 -8.59 2.70
N ARG A 144 20.76 -8.43 3.92
CA ARG A 144 20.53 -7.26 4.77
C ARG A 144 21.21 -6.01 4.22
N THR A 145 22.48 -6.09 3.80
CA THR A 145 23.19 -4.95 3.20
C THR A 145 22.53 -4.49 1.91
N GLU A 146 22.10 -5.42 1.06
CA GLU A 146 21.37 -5.09 -0.17
C GLU A 146 20.02 -4.41 0.14
N ARG A 147 19.30 -4.87 1.16
CA ARG A 147 18.05 -4.26 1.62
C ARG A 147 18.22 -2.85 2.15
N LEU A 148 19.24 -2.63 2.98
CA LEU A 148 19.57 -1.30 3.51
C LEU A 148 19.87 -0.33 2.36
N HIS A 149 20.65 -0.78 1.37
CA HIS A 149 20.94 0.03 0.19
C HIS A 149 19.69 0.35 -0.66
N ARG A 150 18.79 -0.62 -0.85
CA ARG A 150 17.52 -0.37 -1.55
C ARG A 150 16.63 0.59 -0.76
N ALA A 151 16.60 0.47 0.57
CA ALA A 151 15.80 1.34 1.43
C ALA A 151 16.31 2.78 1.36
N GLU A 152 17.63 2.98 1.43
CA GLU A 152 18.27 4.27 1.23
C GLU A 152 17.93 4.84 -0.17
N THR A 153 18.02 4.02 -1.22
CA THR A 153 17.67 4.42 -2.60
C THR A 153 16.19 4.79 -2.74
N ALA A 154 15.30 4.14 -1.97
CA ALA A 154 13.87 4.45 -1.92
C ALA A 154 13.54 5.67 -1.04
N GLY A 155 14.56 6.29 -0.43
CA GLY A 155 14.43 7.50 0.40
C GLY A 155 13.96 7.23 1.83
N PHE A 156 14.27 6.05 2.38
CA PHE A 156 14.02 5.73 3.79
C PHE A 156 15.25 6.07 4.65
N THR A 157 15.00 6.66 5.82
CA THR A 157 16.05 6.88 6.84
C THR A 157 16.32 5.60 7.63
N ALA A 158 17.40 5.57 8.41
CA ALA A 158 17.72 4.43 9.27
C ALA A 158 16.60 4.17 10.31
N GLU A 159 16.02 5.22 10.88
CA GLU A 159 14.91 5.13 11.85
C GLU A 159 13.64 4.60 11.18
N GLU A 160 13.36 5.01 9.94
CA GLU A 160 12.22 4.49 9.18
C GLU A 160 12.43 3.03 8.79
N VAL A 161 13.68 2.62 8.54
CA VAL A 161 14.02 1.21 8.31
C VAL A 161 13.69 0.35 9.53
N GLU A 162 14.01 0.80 10.74
CA GLU A 162 13.65 0.09 11.98
C GLU A 162 12.12 -0.08 12.13
N THR A 163 11.34 0.86 11.58
CA THR A 163 9.87 0.83 11.63
C THR A 163 9.27 -0.32 10.79
N PHE A 164 9.98 -0.88 9.80
CA PHE A 164 9.48 -2.01 9.02
C PHE A 164 9.22 -3.26 9.87
N THR A 165 10.07 -3.52 10.88
CA THR A 165 9.90 -4.66 11.79
C THR A 165 8.55 -4.57 12.51
N ASP A 166 8.17 -3.37 12.96
CA ASP A 166 6.89 -3.13 13.61
C ASP A 166 5.70 -3.23 12.64
N VAL A 167 5.86 -2.80 11.40
CA VAL A 167 4.84 -2.95 10.34
C VAL A 167 4.56 -4.43 10.08
N TYR A 168 5.61 -5.26 9.98
CA TYR A 168 5.51 -6.70 9.79
C TYR A 168 4.79 -7.35 10.97
N ARG A 169 5.23 -7.06 12.20
CA ARG A 169 4.61 -7.56 13.43
C ARG A 169 3.11 -7.23 13.50
N ARG A 170 2.72 -5.97 13.26
CA ARG A 170 1.30 -5.56 13.25
C ARG A 170 0.49 -6.28 12.17
N THR A 171 1.10 -6.54 11.01
CA THR A 171 0.45 -7.29 9.92
C THR A 171 0.17 -8.73 10.34
N HIS A 172 1.13 -9.42 10.97
CA HIS A 172 0.90 -10.77 11.49
C HIS A 172 -0.11 -10.76 12.63
N GLU A 173 -0.03 -9.82 13.58
CA GLU A 173 -1.00 -9.69 14.69
C GLU A 173 -2.43 -9.53 14.16
N ARG A 174 -2.63 -8.67 13.16
CA ARG A 174 -3.93 -8.45 12.54
C ARG A 174 -4.42 -9.68 11.77
N THR A 175 -3.54 -10.34 11.03
CA THR A 175 -3.86 -11.58 10.32
C THR A 175 -4.28 -12.66 11.31
N TRP A 176 -3.49 -12.89 12.36
CA TRP A 176 -3.80 -13.86 13.40
C TRP A 176 -5.11 -13.54 14.10
N ALA A 177 -5.36 -12.28 14.48
CA ALA A 177 -6.62 -11.89 15.10
C ALA A 177 -7.85 -12.27 14.26
N SER A 178 -7.74 -12.22 12.93
CA SER A 178 -8.83 -12.58 12.01
C SER A 178 -9.12 -14.09 11.93
N ILE A 179 -8.10 -14.94 12.10
CA ILE A 179 -8.24 -16.40 11.97
C ILE A 179 -8.19 -17.16 13.29
N ARG A 180 -7.75 -16.50 14.38
CA ARG A 180 -7.45 -17.11 15.69
C ARG A 180 -8.56 -18.03 16.16
N ARG A 181 -9.81 -17.54 16.16
CA ARG A 181 -10.95 -18.31 16.66
C ARG A 181 -11.16 -19.60 15.85
N THR A 182 -10.99 -19.52 14.54
CA THR A 182 -11.12 -20.67 13.64
C THR A 182 -10.00 -21.67 13.87
N CYS A 183 -8.75 -21.19 13.99
CA CYS A 183 -7.59 -22.02 14.26
C CYS A 183 -7.68 -22.72 15.61
N GLU A 184 -8.00 -21.99 16.68
CA GLU A 184 -8.09 -22.54 18.05
C GLU A 184 -9.25 -23.53 18.23
N ALA A 185 -10.27 -23.49 17.37
CA ALA A 185 -11.35 -24.48 17.37
C ALA A 185 -10.96 -25.82 16.70
N ASN A 186 -9.92 -25.84 15.86
CA ASN A 186 -9.50 -27.02 15.12
C ASN A 186 -8.64 -27.97 15.97
N GLU A 187 -8.94 -29.27 15.91
CA GLU A 187 -8.25 -30.27 16.72
C GLU A 187 -6.79 -30.49 16.31
N ALA A 188 -6.50 -30.52 15.01
CA ALA A 188 -5.15 -30.69 14.49
C ALA A 188 -4.25 -29.50 14.89
N TYR A 189 -4.78 -28.27 14.79
CA TYR A 189 -4.08 -27.08 15.27
C TYR A 189 -3.81 -27.16 16.78
N ARG A 190 -4.82 -27.50 17.59
CA ARG A 190 -4.66 -27.62 19.05
C ARG A 190 -3.65 -28.69 19.45
N GLY A 191 -3.60 -29.80 18.73
CA GLY A 191 -2.60 -30.86 18.92
C GLY A 191 -1.18 -30.31 18.79
N VAL A 192 -0.87 -29.67 17.67
CA VAL A 192 0.46 -29.09 17.41
C VAL A 192 0.77 -27.92 18.35
N ALA A 193 -0.21 -27.06 18.60
CA ALA A 193 -0.04 -25.88 19.46
C ALA A 193 0.25 -26.25 20.92
N ALA A 194 -0.22 -27.41 21.40
CA ALA A 194 0.02 -27.89 22.76
C ALA A 194 1.45 -28.40 22.99
N GLU A 195 2.20 -28.74 21.93
CA GLU A 195 3.53 -29.33 22.01
C GLU A 195 4.66 -28.30 22.12
N GLY A 196 4.39 -27.02 21.84
CA GLY A 196 5.41 -25.97 21.81
C GLY A 196 5.29 -24.93 22.93
N GLU A 197 6.44 -24.44 23.39
CA GLU A 197 6.54 -23.29 24.30
C GLU A 197 6.41 -21.99 23.48
N GLU A 198 5.45 -21.15 23.86
CA GLU A 198 5.16 -19.79 23.35
C GLU A 198 5.52 -19.49 21.88
N TRP A 199 4.71 -20.00 20.95
CA TRP A 199 4.86 -19.72 19.52
C TRP A 199 4.68 -18.23 19.17
N SER A 200 5.51 -17.74 18.25
CA SER A 200 5.34 -16.44 17.60
C SER A 200 4.00 -16.37 16.84
N THR A 201 3.50 -15.16 16.58
CA THR A 201 2.26 -14.97 15.81
C THR A 201 2.37 -15.51 14.38
N GLU A 202 3.51 -15.30 13.73
CA GLU A 202 3.79 -15.83 12.40
C GLU A 202 3.73 -17.37 12.39
N SER A 203 4.36 -18.01 13.39
CA SER A 203 4.38 -19.46 13.48
C SER A 203 2.99 -20.03 13.77
N LYS A 204 2.17 -19.35 14.59
CA LYS A 204 0.76 -19.70 14.79
C LYS A 204 -0.04 -19.66 13.48
N ILE A 205 0.18 -18.65 12.64
CA ILE A 205 -0.46 -18.57 11.32
C ILE A 205 0.02 -19.70 10.41
N SER A 206 1.34 -19.99 10.40
CA SER A 206 1.93 -21.07 9.61
C SER A 206 1.36 -22.45 9.99
N ILE A 207 1.31 -22.76 11.28
CA ILE A 207 0.71 -23.99 11.81
C ILE A 207 -0.78 -24.07 11.45
N CYS A 208 -1.53 -22.96 11.61
CA CYS A 208 -2.94 -22.94 11.24
C CYS A 208 -3.16 -23.19 9.74
N ARG A 209 -2.34 -22.59 8.87
CA ARG A 209 -2.40 -22.87 7.43
C ARG A 209 -2.12 -24.34 7.14
N ALA A 210 -1.08 -24.92 7.75
CA ALA A 210 -0.75 -26.33 7.56
C ALA A 210 -1.88 -27.26 8.03
N ALA A 211 -2.56 -26.93 9.13
CA ALA A 211 -3.67 -27.71 9.65
C ALA A 211 -4.94 -27.66 8.78
N PHE A 212 -5.16 -26.59 8.02
CA PHE A 212 -6.37 -26.40 7.21
C PHE A 212 -6.17 -26.58 5.70
N PHE A 213 -4.94 -26.47 5.19
CA PHE A 213 -4.64 -26.58 3.76
C PHE A 213 -4.05 -27.95 3.41
N ASP A 214 -4.59 -29.01 4.00
CA ASP A 214 -4.30 -30.38 3.58
C ASP A 214 -4.95 -30.65 2.21
N LEU A 215 -4.17 -30.58 1.14
CA LEU A 215 -4.64 -30.77 -0.23
C LEU A 215 -4.99 -32.23 -0.57
N SER A 216 -4.60 -33.19 0.29
CA SER A 216 -5.02 -34.58 0.11
C SER A 216 -6.54 -34.73 0.23
N GLU A 217 -7.18 -33.84 0.97
CA GLU A 217 -8.63 -33.78 1.10
C GLU A 217 -9.27 -33.04 -0.07
N GLY A 218 -10.17 -33.72 -0.80
CA GLY A 218 -10.92 -33.13 -1.90
C GLY A 218 -11.76 -31.91 -1.48
N ALA A 219 -12.27 -31.90 -0.25
CA ALA A 219 -13.02 -30.78 0.31
C ALA A 219 -12.17 -29.52 0.45
N THR A 220 -10.91 -29.65 0.88
CA THR A 220 -9.96 -28.54 0.98
C THR A 220 -9.67 -27.95 -0.40
N ARG A 221 -9.34 -28.79 -1.39
CA ARG A 221 -9.14 -28.32 -2.77
C ARG A 221 -10.35 -27.58 -3.32
N ALA A 222 -11.56 -28.11 -3.11
CA ALA A 222 -12.80 -27.48 -3.54
C ALA A 222 -13.03 -26.11 -2.85
N ALA A 223 -12.78 -26.02 -1.55
CA ALA A 223 -12.88 -24.78 -0.78
C ALA A 223 -11.89 -23.72 -1.28
N LEU A 224 -10.62 -24.09 -1.48
CA LEU A 224 -9.60 -23.19 -2.00
C LEU A 224 -9.93 -22.73 -3.43
N ALA A 225 -10.42 -23.62 -4.29
CA ALA A 225 -10.82 -23.28 -5.66
C ALA A 225 -12.01 -22.30 -5.68
N ARG A 226 -12.95 -22.49 -4.76
CA ARG A 226 -14.08 -21.56 -4.56
C ARG A 226 -13.58 -20.19 -4.10
N VAL A 227 -12.63 -20.11 -3.16
CA VAL A 227 -12.06 -18.84 -2.70
C VAL A 227 -11.35 -18.12 -3.85
N THR A 228 -10.54 -18.81 -4.65
CA THR A 228 -9.88 -18.21 -5.83
C THR A 228 -10.92 -17.64 -6.81
N SER A 229 -12.00 -18.37 -7.07
CA SER A 229 -13.09 -17.93 -7.95
C SER A 229 -13.85 -16.74 -7.38
N LEU A 230 -14.12 -16.76 -6.07
CA LEU A 230 -14.78 -15.67 -5.36
C LEU A 230 -13.91 -14.40 -5.36
N ARG A 231 -12.59 -14.53 -5.20
CA ARG A 231 -11.63 -13.42 -5.31
C ARG A 231 -11.60 -12.82 -6.71
N ALA A 232 -11.66 -13.66 -7.75
CA ALA A 232 -11.78 -13.19 -9.13
C ALA A 232 -13.06 -12.38 -9.37
N ALA A 233 -14.10 -12.62 -8.57
CA ALA A 233 -15.35 -11.87 -8.55
C ALA A 233 -15.42 -10.79 -7.46
N HIS A 234 -14.29 -10.37 -6.88
CA HIS A 234 -14.20 -9.35 -5.83
C HIS A 234 -14.93 -9.64 -4.51
N ALA A 235 -15.22 -10.90 -4.22
CA ALA A 235 -15.82 -11.26 -2.93
C ALA A 235 -14.82 -11.15 -1.77
N THR A 236 -15.36 -10.85 -0.59
CA THR A 236 -14.68 -10.76 0.69
C THR A 236 -14.94 -12.00 1.56
N ALA A 237 -14.30 -12.05 2.72
CA ALA A 237 -14.47 -13.12 3.72
C ALA A 237 -15.94 -13.35 4.16
N ASP A 238 -16.83 -12.37 4.00
CA ASP A 238 -18.27 -12.50 4.32
C ASP A 238 -18.98 -13.58 3.48
N ARG A 239 -18.38 -13.98 2.35
CA ARG A 239 -18.87 -15.06 1.48
C ARG A 239 -18.36 -16.44 1.86
N ALA A 240 -17.50 -16.53 2.87
CA ALA A 240 -16.98 -17.80 3.37
C ALA A 240 -18.11 -18.60 4.04
N THR A 241 -18.24 -19.85 3.63
CA THR A 241 -19.27 -20.81 4.07
C THR A 241 -18.72 -21.85 5.03
N ASN A 242 -17.40 -22.01 5.08
CA ASN A 242 -16.72 -22.94 5.97
C ASN A 242 -15.39 -22.34 6.48
N ASP A 243 -14.75 -23.04 7.40
CA ASP A 243 -13.56 -22.56 8.10
C ASP A 243 -12.30 -22.52 7.22
N ILE A 244 -12.15 -23.45 6.28
CA ILE A 244 -11.06 -23.45 5.28
C ILE A 244 -11.15 -22.18 4.44
N GLU A 245 -12.35 -21.84 3.97
CA GLU A 245 -12.58 -20.62 3.20
C GLU A 245 -12.27 -19.37 4.01
N ARG A 246 -12.69 -19.31 5.28
CA ARG A 246 -12.39 -18.17 6.17
C ARG A 246 -10.89 -17.93 6.30
N ILE A 247 -10.13 -19.00 6.52
CA ILE A 247 -8.67 -18.91 6.62
C ILE A 247 -8.05 -18.53 5.28
N ALA A 248 -8.51 -19.11 4.17
CA ALA A 248 -8.03 -18.78 2.83
C ALA A 248 -8.33 -17.32 2.44
N PHE A 249 -9.50 -16.79 2.77
CA PHE A 249 -9.78 -15.37 2.61
C PHE A 249 -8.79 -14.54 3.42
N ALA A 250 -8.66 -14.77 4.72
CA ALA A 250 -7.74 -13.99 5.56
C ALA A 250 -6.29 -14.02 5.06
N VAL A 251 -5.76 -15.21 4.72
CA VAL A 251 -4.38 -15.39 4.23
C VAL A 251 -4.15 -14.72 2.87
N THR A 252 -5.18 -14.65 2.02
CA THR A 252 -5.08 -13.94 0.73
C THR A 252 -5.19 -12.43 0.84
N GLU A 253 -5.63 -11.87 1.98
CA GLU A 253 -5.68 -10.42 2.25
C GLU A 253 -4.42 -9.89 2.90
N VAL A 254 -3.51 -10.75 3.33
CA VAL A 254 -2.30 -10.32 4.06
C VAL A 254 -1.46 -9.33 3.26
N PRO A 255 -1.27 -9.48 1.93
CA PRO A 255 -0.60 -8.46 1.13
C PRO A 255 -1.29 -7.08 1.18
N GLN A 256 -2.62 -7.04 1.20
CA GLN A 256 -3.38 -5.79 1.35
C GLN A 256 -3.23 -5.22 2.75
N THR A 257 -3.25 -6.08 3.76
CA THR A 257 -3.05 -5.69 5.16
C THR A 257 -1.66 -5.07 5.35
N LEU A 258 -0.63 -5.65 4.72
CA LEU A 258 0.73 -5.09 4.75
C LEU A 258 0.79 -3.74 4.04
N ASP A 259 0.19 -3.60 2.85
CA ASP A 259 0.11 -2.30 2.14
C ASP A 259 -0.55 -1.23 3.01
N ASP A 260 -1.67 -1.56 3.67
CA ASP A 260 -2.38 -0.63 4.54
C ASP A 260 -1.53 -0.21 5.76
N GLU A 261 -0.78 -1.13 6.37
CA GLU A 261 0.13 -0.83 7.49
C GLU A 261 1.35 -0.02 7.04
N LEU A 262 1.89 -0.26 5.83
CA LEU A 262 2.95 0.56 5.22
C LEU A 262 2.46 1.99 4.95
N VAL A 263 1.27 2.13 4.35
CA VAL A 263 0.66 3.44 4.06
C VAL A 263 0.41 4.20 5.37
N ARG A 264 -0.03 3.51 6.43
CA ARG A 264 -0.22 4.10 7.75
C ARG A 264 1.10 4.57 8.37
N ALA A 265 2.17 3.79 8.25
CA ALA A 265 3.46 4.09 8.86
C ALA A 265 4.24 5.19 8.11
N PHE A 266 4.25 5.15 6.79
CA PHE A 266 5.17 5.95 5.97
C PHE A 266 4.47 6.94 5.03
N GLY A 267 3.14 6.86 4.94
CA GLY A 267 2.38 7.55 3.90
C GLY A 267 2.38 6.79 2.57
N ARG A 268 1.41 7.12 1.71
CA ARG A 268 1.16 6.40 0.45
C ARG A 268 2.37 6.40 -0.49
N GLU A 269 3.01 7.55 -0.66
CA GLU A 269 4.11 7.71 -1.61
C GLU A 269 5.34 6.87 -1.23
N LYS A 270 5.72 6.86 0.06
CA LYS A 270 6.83 6.01 0.55
C LYS A 270 6.47 4.53 0.52
N ALA A 271 5.23 4.16 0.86
CA ALA A 271 4.78 2.77 0.76
C ALA A 271 4.89 2.25 -0.69
N THR A 272 4.48 3.05 -1.68
CA THR A 272 4.66 2.73 -3.10
C THR A 272 6.14 2.56 -3.46
N ARG A 273 7.02 3.48 -3.04
CA ARG A 273 8.46 3.32 -3.26
C ARG A 273 9.04 2.06 -2.61
N ALA A 274 8.58 1.69 -1.41
CA ALA A 274 9.02 0.45 -0.77
C ALA A 274 8.69 -0.78 -1.62
N ILE A 275 7.51 -0.79 -2.24
CA ILE A 275 7.07 -1.84 -3.16
C ILE A 275 7.93 -1.84 -4.43
N ASP A 276 8.09 -0.68 -5.06
CA ASP A 276 8.76 -0.55 -6.36
C ASP A 276 10.26 -0.88 -6.30
N HIS A 277 10.89 -0.55 -5.19
CA HIS A 277 12.29 -0.87 -4.94
C HIS A 277 12.48 -2.28 -4.37
N GLY A 278 11.41 -3.08 -4.23
CA GLY A 278 11.48 -4.46 -3.77
C GLY A 278 12.03 -4.57 -2.34
N LEU A 279 11.56 -3.70 -1.44
CA LEU A 279 11.91 -3.72 -0.02
C LEU A 279 11.12 -4.78 0.77
N LEU A 280 10.03 -5.29 0.21
CA LEU A 280 9.15 -6.21 0.92
C LEU A 280 9.63 -7.65 0.78
N CYS A 281 9.72 -8.34 1.92
CA CYS A 281 9.95 -9.76 2.06
C CYS A 281 8.61 -10.51 2.12
N PHE A 282 8.41 -11.51 1.25
CA PHE A 282 7.28 -12.41 1.32
C PHE A 282 7.72 -13.89 1.24
N ASP A 283 7.01 -14.72 1.99
CA ASP A 283 6.95 -16.17 1.81
C ASP A 283 5.77 -16.50 0.91
N GLU A 284 6.08 -16.89 -0.32
CA GLU A 284 5.09 -17.26 -1.33
C GLU A 284 4.84 -18.78 -1.27
N ALA A 285 3.57 -19.18 -1.18
CA ALA A 285 3.14 -20.55 -1.37
C ALA A 285 2.12 -20.62 -2.51
N VAL A 286 2.33 -21.58 -3.43
CA VAL A 286 1.44 -21.86 -4.55
C VAL A 286 0.84 -23.24 -4.35
N PHE A 287 -0.48 -23.30 -4.25
CA PHE A 287 -1.25 -24.54 -4.15
C PHE A 287 -1.79 -24.91 -5.52
N ASP A 288 -1.55 -26.15 -5.95
CA ASP A 288 -2.19 -26.74 -7.11
C ASP A 288 -3.52 -27.37 -6.67
N LEU A 289 -4.61 -26.84 -7.22
CA LEU A 289 -5.99 -27.22 -6.93
C LEU A 289 -6.59 -28.08 -8.04
N GLY A 290 -5.80 -28.38 -9.08
CA GLY A 290 -6.17 -29.34 -10.11
C GLY A 290 -6.46 -30.72 -9.52
N THR A 291 -7.25 -31.50 -10.24
CA THR A 291 -7.42 -32.91 -9.94
C THR A 291 -6.08 -33.62 -10.18
N THR A 292 -5.37 -33.95 -9.12
CA THR A 292 -4.46 -35.10 -9.13
C THR A 292 -5.34 -36.34 -9.34
N ASP A 293 -5.53 -36.72 -10.60
CA ASP A 293 -5.89 -38.09 -10.95
C ASP A 293 -4.71 -38.96 -10.52
N GLY A 294 -4.87 -39.63 -9.39
CA GLY A 294 -3.98 -40.63 -8.82
C GLY A 294 -4.77 -41.56 -7.92
#